data_AF-A0A397HAV6-F1
#
_entry.id   AF-A0A397HAV6-F1
#
_cell.length_a   1.000
_cell.length_b   1.000
_cell.length_c   1.000
_cell.angle_alpha   90.00
_cell.angle_beta   90.00
_cell.angle_gamma   90.00
#
_symmetry.space_group_name_H-M   'P 1'
#
loop_
_entity.id
_entity.type
_entity.pdbx_description
1 polymer ?
#
loop_
_entity_poly.entity_id
_entity_poly.type
_entity_poly.pdbx_seq_one_letter_code
_entity_poly.pdbx_strand_id
1 'polypeptide(L)'
;MNRKYKFQISEIRELLRDNELLVCYIEQLPNDLSRNAIEKRLERARKIYYLFSNIGYDKIQLVKSYSALRISKLSWDKIDAIEEKFE
;
A
#
# COMPACT_ATOMS: atom_id res chain seq x y z
N MET A 1 8.44 -20.58 -18.57
CA MET A 1 8.05 -19.79 -17.38
C MET A 1 8.21 -20.67 -16.14
N ASN A 2 8.93 -20.21 -15.12
CA ASN A 2 9.43 -21.04 -14.01
C ASN A 2 8.34 -21.28 -12.94
N ARG A 3 8.02 -22.56 -12.64
CA ARG A 3 6.86 -22.99 -11.81
C ARG A 3 6.86 -22.39 -10.40
N LYS A 4 8.04 -22.11 -9.84
CA LYS A 4 8.21 -21.52 -8.50
C LYS A 4 7.56 -20.14 -8.38
N TYR A 5 7.64 -19.31 -9.42
CA TYR A 5 7.08 -17.96 -9.43
C TYR A 5 5.55 -17.96 -9.62
N LYS A 6 5.03 -18.95 -10.36
CA LYS A 6 3.58 -19.11 -10.57
C LYS A 6 2.84 -19.42 -9.25
N PHE A 7 3.45 -20.21 -8.38
CA PHE A 7 2.88 -20.60 -7.08
C PHE A 7 2.88 -19.45 -6.06
N GLN A 8 3.93 -18.62 -6.04
CA GLN A 8 3.98 -17.44 -5.15
C GLN A 8 2.95 -16.37 -5.54
N ILE A 9 2.72 -16.16 -6.83
CA ILE A 9 1.73 -15.17 -7.29
C ILE A 9 0.30 -15.60 -6.97
N SER A 10 -0.03 -16.90 -7.02
CA SER A 10 -1.37 -17.39 -6.64
C SER A 10 -1.68 -17.21 -5.15
N GLU A 11 -0.68 -17.38 -4.29
CA GLU A 11 -0.82 -17.22 -2.84
C GLU A 11 -1.02 -15.74 -2.45
N ILE A 12 -0.29 -14.83 -3.12
CA ILE A 12 -0.46 -13.38 -2.99
C ILE A 12 -1.84 -12.94 -3.51
N ARG A 13 -2.34 -13.52 -4.60
CA ARG A 13 -3.68 -13.27 -5.14
C ARG A 13 -4.78 -13.65 -4.16
N GLU A 14 -4.57 -14.71 -3.38
CA GLU A 14 -5.53 -15.20 -2.41
C GLU A 14 -5.59 -14.31 -1.16
N LEU A 15 -4.43 -13.87 -0.65
CA LEU A 15 -4.35 -12.91 0.46
C LEU A 15 -4.95 -11.53 0.15
N LEU A 16 -5.01 -11.17 -1.14
CA LEU A 16 -5.50 -9.88 -1.61
C LEU A 16 -6.93 -9.94 -2.17
N ARG A 17 -7.53 -11.14 -2.30
CA ARG A 17 -8.91 -11.35 -2.76
C ARG A 17 -9.94 -10.74 -1.80
N ASP A 18 -9.62 -10.68 -0.51
CA ASP A 18 -10.50 -10.13 0.52
C ASP A 18 -10.46 -8.59 0.61
N ASN A 19 -9.67 -7.94 -0.26
CA ASN A 19 -9.56 -6.49 -0.33
C ASN A 19 -9.98 -6.03 -1.73
N GLU A 20 -11.21 -5.53 -1.85
CA GLU A 20 -11.86 -5.19 -3.13
C GLU A 20 -11.05 -4.19 -3.98
N LEU A 21 -10.30 -3.28 -3.34
CA LEU A 21 -9.39 -2.32 -4.01
C LEU A 21 -8.11 -2.97 -4.57
N LEU A 22 -7.73 -4.18 -4.12
CA LEU A 22 -6.46 -4.81 -4.45
C LEU A 22 -6.55 -5.81 -5.61
N VAL A 23 -7.73 -6.33 -5.93
CA VAL A 23 -7.95 -7.23 -7.06
C VAL A 23 -7.51 -6.59 -8.38
N CYS A 24 -7.92 -5.33 -8.62
CA CYS A 24 -7.52 -4.56 -9.81
C CYS A 24 -6.01 -4.26 -9.85
N TYR A 25 -5.34 -4.18 -8.70
CA TYR A 25 -3.91 -3.87 -8.61
C TYR A 25 -3.04 -5.08 -8.96
N ILE A 26 -3.48 -6.29 -8.61
CA ILE A 26 -2.72 -7.52 -8.91
C ILE A 26 -2.74 -7.86 -10.39
N GLU A 27 -3.84 -7.59 -11.09
CA GLU A 27 -3.93 -7.80 -12.54
C GLU A 27 -2.94 -6.90 -13.32
N GLN A 28 -2.53 -5.78 -12.72
CA GLN A 28 -1.58 -4.83 -13.30
C GLN A 28 -0.13 -5.09 -12.91
N LEU A 29 0.17 -6.07 -12.05
CA LEU A 29 1.55 -6.37 -11.66
C LEU A 29 2.25 -7.20 -12.74
N PRO A 30 3.42 -6.77 -13.24
CA PRO A 30 4.23 -7.62 -14.11
C PRO A 30 4.63 -8.90 -13.36
N ASN A 31 4.58 -10.03 -14.08
CA ASN A 31 4.76 -11.39 -13.53
C ASN A 31 6.15 -11.65 -12.91
N ASP A 32 7.06 -10.71 -13.10
CA ASP A 32 8.50 -10.77 -12.84
C ASP A 32 8.92 -9.96 -11.59
N LEU A 33 7.97 -9.39 -10.84
CA LEU A 33 8.25 -8.76 -9.54
C LEU A 33 8.51 -9.81 -8.45
N SER A 34 9.56 -9.57 -7.64
CA SER A 34 9.81 -10.37 -6.45
C SER A 34 8.72 -10.14 -5.39
N ARG A 35 8.41 -11.17 -4.59
CA ARG A 35 7.47 -11.08 -3.47
C ARG A 35 7.72 -9.88 -2.56
N ASN A 36 8.98 -9.63 -2.19
CA ASN A 36 9.39 -8.48 -1.39
C ASN A 36 9.06 -7.12 -2.06
N ALA A 37 9.20 -7.03 -3.39
CA ALA A 37 8.82 -5.82 -4.12
C ALA A 37 7.31 -5.58 -4.10
N ILE A 38 6.51 -6.65 -4.20
CA ILE A 38 5.05 -6.59 -4.12
C ILE A 38 4.62 -6.19 -2.71
N GLU A 39 5.15 -6.84 -1.66
CA GLU A 39 4.86 -6.52 -0.26
C GLU A 39 5.17 -5.06 0.08
N LYS A 40 6.31 -4.52 -0.39
CA LYS A 40 6.67 -3.10 -0.19
C LYS A 40 5.70 -2.14 -0.89
N ARG A 41 5.23 -2.48 -2.09
CA ARG A 41 4.26 -1.67 -2.82
C ARG A 41 2.89 -1.71 -2.15
N LEU A 42 2.48 -2.88 -1.69
CA LEU A 42 1.24 -3.10 -0.95
C LEU A 42 1.22 -2.29 0.34
N GLU A 43 2.28 -2.40 1.15
CA GLU A 43 2.40 -1.68 2.41
C GLU A 43 2.37 -0.15 2.20
N ARG A 44 3.04 0.32 1.14
CA ARG A 44 2.96 1.72 0.74
C ARG A 44 1.55 2.15 0.40
N ALA A 45 0.81 1.35 -0.38
CA ALA A 45 -0.57 1.65 -0.75
C ALA A 45 -1.49 1.69 0.48
N ARG A 46 -1.36 0.70 1.39
CA ARG A 46 -2.12 0.64 2.65
C ARG A 46 -1.91 1.89 3.52
N LYS A 47 -0.65 2.28 3.74
CA LYS A 47 -0.31 3.46 4.56
C LYS A 47 -0.84 4.76 3.98
N ILE A 48 -0.74 4.91 2.66
CA ILE A 48 -1.24 6.11 1.96
C ILE A 48 -2.76 6.17 2.06
N TYR A 49 -3.45 5.05 1.79
CA TYR A 49 -4.89 4.98 1.86
C TYR A 49 -5.40 5.29 3.27
N TYR A 50 -4.89 4.59 4.28
CA TYR A 50 -5.30 4.79 5.68
C TYR A 50 -5.13 6.25 6.12
N LEU A 51 -3.92 6.80 5.96
CA LEU A 51 -3.62 8.17 6.35
C LEU A 51 -4.56 9.18 5.69
N PHE A 52 -4.76 9.09 4.38
CA PHE A 52 -5.56 10.07 3.65
C PHE A 52 -7.07 9.87 3.79
N SER A 53 -7.53 8.65 4.01
CA SER A 53 -8.93 8.36 4.33
C SER A 53 -9.34 8.90 5.69
N ASN A 54 -8.43 8.89 6.68
CA ASN A 54 -8.74 9.30 8.05
C ASN A 54 -8.56 10.81 8.27
N ILE A 55 -7.52 11.44 7.71
CA ILE A 55 -7.32 12.89 7.93
C ILE A 55 -8.31 13.77 7.14
N GLY A 56 -8.90 13.25 6.06
CA GLY A 56 -9.86 13.99 5.22
C GLY A 56 -9.20 14.80 4.09
N TYR A 57 -9.97 15.02 3.02
CA TYR A 57 -9.50 15.60 1.74
C TYR A 57 -8.94 17.03 1.88
N ASP A 58 -9.55 17.84 2.72
CA ASP A 58 -9.14 19.22 3.03
C ASP A 58 -7.70 19.27 3.59
N LYS A 59 -7.33 18.30 4.42
CA LYS A 59 -6.01 18.24 5.06
C LYS A 59 -4.93 17.72 4.12
N ILE A 60 -5.30 16.91 3.12
CA ILE A 60 -4.39 16.48 2.04
C ILE A 60 -3.81 17.69 1.31
N GLN A 61 -4.61 18.73 1.08
CA GLN A 61 -4.18 19.93 0.37
C GLN A 61 -3.08 20.71 1.11
N LEU A 62 -2.94 20.50 2.43
CA LEU A 62 -1.88 21.11 3.24
C LEU A 62 -0.52 20.43 3.06
N VAL A 63 -0.49 19.22 2.47
CA VAL A 63 0.75 18.45 2.25
C VAL A 63 1.56 19.07 1.11
N LYS A 64 2.50 19.97 1.45
CA LYS A 64 3.28 20.72 0.45
C LYS A 64 4.42 19.94 -0.19
N SER A 65 5.11 19.08 0.57
CA SER A 65 6.34 18.44 0.10
C SER A 65 6.62 17.09 0.76
N TYR A 66 5.64 16.18 0.67
CA TYR A 66 5.79 14.81 1.18
C TYR A 66 5.58 13.80 0.06
N SER A 67 6.62 13.00 -0.21
CA SER A 67 6.52 11.96 -1.23
C SER A 67 5.88 10.71 -0.65
N ALA A 68 5.13 10.00 -1.47
CA ALA A 68 4.54 8.71 -1.12
C ALA A 68 5.61 7.66 -0.69
N LEU A 69 6.87 7.83 -1.11
CA LEU A 69 7.99 7.01 -0.63
C LEU A 69 8.38 7.35 0.82
N ARG A 70 8.35 8.62 1.22
CA ARG A 70 8.59 9.02 2.62
C ARG A 70 7.48 8.52 3.53
N ILE A 71 6.23 8.58 3.08
CA ILE A 71 5.07 8.03 3.81
C ILE A 71 5.26 6.53 4.08
N SER A 72 5.68 5.73 3.08
CA SER A 72 5.89 4.29 3.28
C SER A 72 6.95 3.92 4.34
N LYS A 73 7.84 4.86 4.66
CA LYS A 73 8.91 4.67 5.66
C LYS A 73 8.46 5.02 7.08
N LEU A 74 7.28 5.58 7.26
CA LEU A 74 6.71 5.83 8.59
C LEU A 74 6.29 4.48 9.21
N SER A 75 6.47 4.35 10.52
CA SER A 75 5.83 3.28 11.30
C SER A 75 4.33 3.56 11.43
N TRP A 76 3.55 2.53 11.74
CA TRP A 76 2.12 2.69 12.00
C TRP A 76 1.86 3.64 13.18
N ASP A 77 2.59 3.50 14.29
CA ASP A 77 2.48 4.43 15.43
C ASP A 77 2.70 5.91 15.06
N LYS A 78 3.58 6.18 14.07
CA LYS A 78 3.81 7.55 13.58
C LYS A 78 2.68 8.03 12.67
N ILE A 79 2.03 7.13 11.96
CA ILE A 79 0.85 7.45 11.14
C ILE A 79 -0.31 7.77 12.08
N ASP A 80 -0.55 6.95 13.10
CA ASP A 80 -1.62 7.15 14.09
C ASP A 80 -1.43 8.49 14.83
N ALA A 81 -0.20 8.81 15.25
CA ALA A 81 0.10 10.10 15.88
C ALA A 81 -0.04 11.31 14.94
N ILE A 82 0.03 11.12 13.62
CA ILE A 82 -0.29 12.17 12.65
C ILE A 82 -1.80 12.33 12.54
N GLU A 83 -2.55 11.22 12.48
CA GLU A 83 -4.01 11.24 12.42
C GLU A 83 -4.62 11.94 13.62
N GLU A 84 -4.18 11.61 14.84
CA GLU A 84 -4.64 12.26 16.08
C GLU A 84 -4.44 13.78 16.08
N LYS A 85 -3.35 14.27 15.46
CA LYS A 85 -3.09 15.73 15.35
C LYS A 85 -4.05 16.46 14.42
N PHE A 86 -4.74 15.74 13.56
CA PHE A 86 -5.64 16.29 12.57
C PHE A 86 -7.10 16.08 12.93
N GLU A 87 -7.41 15.36 14.01
CA GLU A 87 -8.75 15.31 14.64
C GLU A 87 -9.05 16.60 15.42
#